data_AF-A0A9Q4DM15-F1
#
_entry.id   AF-A0A9Q4DM15-F1
#
_cell.length_a   1.000
_cell.length_b   1.000
_cell.length_c   1.000
_cell.angle_alpha   90.00
_cell.angle_beta   90.00
_cell.angle_gamma   90.00
#
_symmetry.space_group_name_H-M   'P 1'
#
loop_
_entity.id
_entity.type
_entity.pdbx_description
1 polymer ?
#
loop_
_entity_poly.entity_id
_entity_poly.type
_entity_poly.pdbx_seq_one_letter_code
_entity_poly.pdbx_strand_id
1 'polypeptide(L)'
;MLKTYQKLLAMGIFLIVLCSGNAAFAATHQVGGLSNVGFFHDYLIEPFSALLKGVAGLFHGEYGLSIILVTIIVRVVVLPLFVNQFKKQRIFQEKMAVIKPQVDSIQAKLKKTKDPEKQKELQMEMMKLYQEHNINPLAMGCLPMLIQFPIVIGFYYAIRSTPEIASHSFLWFSLGQSDILVSLSAGAMYFIQAYVAQKLSAKYSAVPQNPAAQQSAKLMVFIFPVMMTIFSLNVPAALPLYWFTSGLFLTVQNIVLQMTHHKTKKTAALTEPVK
;
A
#
# COMPACT_ATOMS: atom_id res chain seq x y z
N MET A 1 -3.75 23.52 -16.17
CA MET A 1 -3.51 22.59 -17.30
C MET A 1 -2.04 22.15 -17.32
N LEU A 2 -1.08 23.04 -17.59
CA LEU A 2 0.35 22.72 -17.71
C LEU A 2 0.98 22.08 -16.44
N LYS A 3 0.67 22.60 -15.24
CA LYS A 3 1.16 22.05 -13.96
C LYS A 3 0.58 20.68 -13.59
N THR A 4 -0.62 20.36 -14.10
CA THR A 4 -1.25 19.04 -13.93
C THR A 4 -0.60 18.04 -14.88
N TYR A 5 -0.29 18.47 -16.11
CA TYR A 5 0.41 17.68 -17.11
C TYR A 5 1.85 17.35 -16.67
N GLN A 6 2.57 18.30 -16.06
CA GLN A 6 3.90 18.07 -15.49
C GLN A 6 3.89 17.07 -14.32
N LYS A 7 2.85 17.08 -13.48
CA LYS A 7 2.69 16.08 -12.40
C LYS A 7 2.34 14.70 -12.94
N LEU A 8 1.53 14.63 -14.00
CA LEU A 8 1.21 13.37 -14.70
C LEU A 8 2.42 12.83 -15.46
N LEU A 9 3.26 13.70 -16.03
CA LEU A 9 4.53 13.34 -16.66
C LEU A 9 5.55 12.85 -15.62
N ALA A 10 5.67 13.52 -14.47
CA ALA A 10 6.57 13.09 -13.39
C ALA A 10 6.10 11.74 -12.78
N MET A 11 4.79 11.55 -12.61
CA MET A 11 4.23 10.24 -12.25
C MET A 11 4.47 9.20 -13.36
N GLY A 12 4.33 9.58 -14.63
CA GLY A 12 4.60 8.73 -15.79
C GLY A 12 6.06 8.30 -15.89
N ILE A 13 7.00 9.19 -15.58
CA ILE A 13 8.45 8.90 -15.54
C ILE A 13 8.77 8.02 -14.33
N PHE A 14 8.19 8.29 -13.16
CA PHE A 14 8.33 7.41 -11.99
C PHE A 14 7.73 6.01 -12.23
N LEU A 15 6.62 5.95 -12.98
CA LEU A 15 5.98 4.71 -13.44
C LEU A 15 6.83 4.00 -14.49
N ILE A 16 7.45 4.70 -15.43
CA ILE A 16 8.37 4.09 -16.41
C ILE A 16 9.61 3.55 -15.70
N VAL A 17 10.12 4.20 -14.65
CA VAL A 17 11.24 3.70 -13.84
C VAL A 17 10.83 2.46 -13.02
N LEU A 18 9.58 2.37 -12.57
CA LEU A 18 9.04 1.18 -11.88
C LEU A 18 8.68 0.03 -12.85
N CYS A 19 8.18 0.35 -14.05
CA CYS A 19 7.80 -0.60 -15.09
C CYS A 19 9.01 -1.09 -15.91
N SER A 20 10.08 -0.28 -16.02
CA SER A 20 11.40 -0.72 -16.51
C SER A 20 12.19 -1.39 -15.38
N GLY A 21 11.53 -2.32 -14.69
CA GLY A 21 12.09 -3.14 -13.61
C GLY A 21 13.33 -3.95 -14.01
N ASN A 22 13.82 -3.83 -15.24
CA ASN A 22 15.16 -4.30 -15.59
C ASN A 22 16.27 -3.29 -15.28
N ALA A 23 16.07 -1.97 -15.28
CA ALA A 23 17.16 -1.01 -15.08
C ALA A 23 17.26 -0.49 -13.64
N ALA A 24 16.13 -0.15 -12.99
CA ALA A 24 16.16 0.28 -11.58
C ALA A 24 16.43 -0.88 -10.62
N PHE A 25 16.05 -2.11 -11.00
CA PHE A 25 16.34 -3.34 -10.24
C PHE A 25 17.68 -4.00 -10.66
N ALA A 26 18.21 -3.72 -11.85
CA ALA A 26 19.61 -4.05 -12.19
C ALA A 26 20.62 -3.02 -11.66
N ALA A 27 20.22 -1.80 -11.31
CA ALA A 27 21.08 -0.85 -10.60
C ALA A 27 21.48 -1.39 -9.21
N THR A 28 20.66 -2.24 -8.58
CA THR A 28 21.04 -3.02 -7.40
C THR A 28 22.05 -4.14 -7.68
N HIS A 29 22.30 -4.49 -8.95
CA HIS A 29 23.34 -5.44 -9.36
C HIS A 29 24.71 -4.78 -9.61
N GLN A 30 24.81 -3.45 -9.62
CA GLN A 30 26.06 -2.70 -9.90
C GLN A 30 26.58 -1.87 -8.73
N VAL A 31 26.17 -2.14 -7.49
CA VAL A 31 26.89 -1.65 -6.31
C VAL A 31 27.70 -2.80 -5.76
N GLY A 32 29.01 -2.78 -6.08
CA GLY A 32 29.98 -3.77 -5.64
C GLY A 32 29.94 -3.98 -4.12
N GLY A 33 29.80 -5.25 -3.72
CA GLY A 33 29.80 -5.68 -2.32
C GLY A 33 29.13 -7.04 -2.17
N LEU A 34 29.86 -8.12 -2.49
CA LEU A 34 29.46 -9.53 -2.40
C LEU A 34 29.25 -10.06 -0.95
N SER A 35 28.78 -9.21 -0.04
CA SER A 35 28.26 -9.59 1.29
C SER A 35 26.74 -9.37 1.40
N ASN A 36 26.15 -8.52 0.56
CA ASN A 36 24.72 -8.18 0.62
C ASN A 36 23.81 -9.15 -0.14
N VAL A 37 24.33 -9.93 -1.09
CA VAL A 37 23.51 -10.94 -1.81
C VAL A 37 23.16 -12.11 -0.88
N GLY A 38 24.09 -12.52 -0.01
CA GLY A 38 23.84 -13.53 1.03
C GLY A 38 22.79 -13.07 2.04
N PHE A 39 22.85 -11.83 2.51
CA PHE A 39 21.86 -11.33 3.48
C PHE A 39 20.40 -11.44 2.96
N PHE A 40 20.12 -10.95 1.75
CA PHE A 40 18.75 -11.07 1.21
C PHE A 40 18.39 -12.52 0.88
N HIS A 41 19.35 -13.29 0.40
CA HIS A 41 19.14 -14.70 0.12
C HIS A 41 18.76 -15.48 1.39
N ASP A 42 19.61 -15.40 2.42
CA ASP A 42 19.54 -16.24 3.61
C ASP A 42 18.44 -15.80 4.59
N TYR A 43 18.14 -14.49 4.66
CA TYR A 43 17.14 -13.96 5.61
C TYR A 43 15.78 -13.62 4.98
N LEU A 44 15.68 -13.59 3.65
CA LEU A 44 14.43 -13.25 2.97
C LEU A 44 14.02 -14.30 1.92
N ILE A 45 14.92 -14.72 1.04
CA ILE A 45 14.52 -15.63 -0.05
C ILE A 45 14.36 -17.06 0.47
N GLU A 46 15.37 -17.60 1.14
CA GLU A 46 15.38 -18.98 1.63
C GLU A 46 14.27 -19.26 2.65
N PRO A 47 14.00 -18.39 3.65
CA PRO A 47 12.89 -18.62 4.58
C PRO A 47 11.53 -18.62 3.87
N PHE A 48 11.33 -17.75 2.88
CA PHE A 48 10.09 -17.74 2.10
C PHE A 48 9.96 -18.99 1.22
N SER A 49 11.03 -19.42 0.55
CA SER A 49 11.05 -20.68 -0.22
C SER A 49 10.77 -21.89 0.67
N ALA A 50 11.43 -21.98 1.83
CA ALA A 50 11.23 -23.05 2.79
C ALA A 50 9.80 -23.07 3.33
N LEU A 51 9.24 -21.89 3.65
CA LEU A 51 7.85 -21.75 4.09
C LEU A 51 6.86 -22.19 3.00
N LEU A 52 7.07 -21.78 1.74
CA LEU A 52 6.22 -22.20 0.61
C LEU A 52 6.29 -23.71 0.37
N LYS A 53 7.49 -24.32 0.42
CA LYS A 53 7.64 -25.77 0.29
C LYS A 53 7.02 -26.53 1.45
N GLY A 54 7.27 -26.08 2.68
CA GLY A 54 6.74 -26.70 3.89
C GLY A 54 5.20 -26.68 3.90
N VAL A 55 4.60 -25.55 3.55
CA VAL A 55 3.14 -25.44 3.44
C VAL A 55 2.59 -26.23 2.25
N ALA A 56 3.30 -26.28 1.12
CA ALA A 56 2.88 -27.12 -0.02
C ALA A 56 2.85 -28.61 0.35
N GLY A 57 3.73 -29.07 1.24
CA GLY A 57 3.69 -30.44 1.79
C GLY A 57 2.37 -30.78 2.49
N LEU A 58 1.67 -29.79 3.08
CA LEU A 58 0.34 -29.98 3.67
C LEU A 58 -0.76 -30.19 2.63
N PHE A 59 -0.51 -29.79 1.37
CA PHE A 59 -1.43 -29.88 0.25
C PHE A 59 -0.91 -30.80 -0.85
N HIS A 60 -0.15 -31.85 -0.50
CA HIS A 60 0.36 -32.83 -1.47
C HIS A 60 1.23 -32.23 -2.60
N GLY A 61 1.91 -31.10 -2.34
CA GLY A 61 2.75 -30.40 -3.31
C GLY A 61 2.03 -29.30 -4.11
N GLU A 62 0.78 -28.95 -3.75
CA GLU A 62 0.04 -27.87 -4.40
C GLU A 62 0.57 -26.48 -4.01
N TYR A 63 1.46 -25.95 -4.83
CA TYR A 63 2.13 -24.68 -4.58
C TYR A 63 1.20 -23.46 -4.67
N GLY A 64 0.12 -23.53 -5.44
CA GLY A 64 -0.87 -22.45 -5.50
C GLY A 64 -1.64 -22.26 -4.18
N LEU A 65 -2.07 -23.37 -3.57
CA LEU A 65 -2.68 -23.35 -2.23
C LEU A 65 -1.68 -22.92 -1.16
N SER A 66 -0.41 -23.31 -1.31
CA SER A 66 0.66 -22.83 -0.45
C SER A 66 0.82 -21.31 -0.49
N ILE A 67 0.86 -20.71 -1.69
CA ILE A 67 0.94 -19.24 -1.84
C ILE A 67 -0.24 -18.56 -1.12
N ILE A 68 -1.46 -19.07 -1.28
CA ILE A 68 -2.66 -18.52 -0.62
C ILE A 68 -2.51 -18.59 0.90
N LEU A 69 -2.19 -19.76 1.46
CA LEU A 69 -2.10 -19.95 2.89
C LEU A 69 -0.94 -19.15 3.51
N VAL A 70 0.24 -19.17 2.89
CA VAL A 70 1.40 -18.36 3.33
C VAL A 70 1.05 -16.87 3.32
N THR A 71 0.33 -16.40 2.31
CA THR A 71 -0.15 -15.00 2.26
C THR A 71 -1.01 -14.66 3.48
N ILE A 72 -1.97 -15.54 3.83
CA ILE A 72 -2.83 -15.35 4.99
C ILE A 72 -2.02 -15.36 6.28
N ILE A 73 -1.09 -16.30 6.45
CA ILE A 73 -0.21 -16.39 7.63
C ILE A 73 0.59 -15.09 7.81
N VAL A 74 1.29 -14.64 6.76
CA VAL A 74 2.05 -13.38 6.79
C VAL A 74 1.15 -12.20 7.16
N ARG A 75 -0.06 -12.14 6.59
CA ARG A 75 -1.02 -11.08 6.90
C ARG A 75 -1.49 -11.10 8.36
N VAL A 76 -1.73 -12.28 8.94
CA VAL A 76 -2.08 -12.45 10.35
C VAL A 76 -0.90 -12.05 11.26
N VAL A 77 0.33 -12.44 10.93
CA VAL A 77 1.52 -12.10 11.70
C VAL A 77 1.77 -10.58 11.71
N VAL A 78 1.55 -9.89 10.59
CA VAL A 78 1.76 -8.44 10.48
C VAL A 78 0.53 -7.63 10.93
N LEU A 79 -0.63 -8.28 11.13
CA LEU A 79 -1.88 -7.65 11.57
C LEU A 79 -1.73 -6.72 12.80
N PRO A 80 -1.08 -7.11 13.93
CA PRO A 80 -0.96 -6.23 15.09
C PRO A 80 -0.25 -4.91 14.76
N LEU A 81 0.77 -4.95 13.89
CA LEU A 81 1.43 -3.75 13.41
C LEU A 81 0.46 -2.88 12.61
N PHE A 82 -0.29 -3.45 11.68
CA PHE A 82 -1.29 -2.71 10.90
C PHE A 82 -2.43 -2.14 11.76
N VAL A 83 -2.86 -2.84 12.81
CA VAL A 83 -3.85 -2.35 13.78
C VAL A 83 -3.31 -1.10 14.49
N ASN A 84 -2.06 -1.15 14.96
CA ASN A 84 -1.41 -0.02 15.62
C ASN A 84 -1.24 1.17 14.66
N GLN A 85 -0.85 0.90 13.42
CA GLN A 85 -0.77 1.91 12.39
C GLN A 85 -2.13 2.54 12.10
N PHE A 86 -3.19 1.74 11.98
CA PHE A 86 -4.55 2.22 11.77
C PHE A 86 -5.00 3.14 12.91
N LYS A 87 -4.80 2.72 14.17
CA LYS A 87 -5.13 3.57 15.33
C LYS A 87 -4.43 4.93 15.26
N LYS A 88 -3.13 4.94 14.98
CA LYS A 88 -2.35 6.17 14.82
C LYS A 88 -2.91 7.03 13.68
N GLN A 89 -3.24 6.41 12.54
CA GLN A 89 -3.85 7.09 11.40
C GLN A 89 -5.19 7.77 11.76
N ARG A 90 -6.03 7.12 12.58
CA ARG A 90 -7.30 7.72 13.04
C ARG A 90 -7.08 8.92 13.95
N ILE A 91 -6.17 8.82 14.92
CA ILE A 91 -5.79 9.95 15.79
C ILE A 91 -5.29 11.13 14.96
N PHE A 92 -4.47 10.88 13.94
CA PHE A 92 -4.01 11.92 13.02
C PHE A 92 -5.16 12.58 12.28
N GLN A 93 -6.11 11.80 11.73
CA GLN A 93 -7.28 12.35 11.03
C GLN A 93 -8.14 13.21 11.94
N GLU A 94 -8.29 12.83 13.21
CA GLU A 94 -9.04 13.59 14.21
C GLU A 94 -8.36 14.91 14.54
N LYS A 95 -7.06 14.90 14.80
CA LYS A 95 -6.29 16.14 15.01
C LYS A 95 -6.31 17.04 13.78
N MET A 96 -6.22 16.45 12.59
CA MET A 96 -6.30 17.18 11.33
C MET A 96 -7.67 17.84 11.13
N ALA A 97 -8.76 17.21 11.61
CA ALA A 97 -10.09 17.80 11.55
C ALA A 97 -10.17 19.12 12.34
N VAL A 98 -9.52 19.18 13.51
CA VAL A 98 -9.49 20.37 14.38
C VAL A 98 -8.76 21.53 13.71
N ILE A 99 -7.59 21.27 13.12
CA ILE A 99 -6.75 22.33 12.52
C ILE A 99 -7.11 22.64 11.06
N LYS A 100 -8.06 21.91 10.48
CA LYS A 100 -8.45 22.04 9.08
C LYS A 100 -8.73 23.48 8.65
N PRO A 101 -9.44 24.34 9.43
CA PRO A 101 -9.70 25.72 9.03
C PRO A 101 -8.42 26.54 8.85
N GLN A 102 -7.43 26.36 9.74
CA GLN A 102 -6.14 27.03 9.66
C GLN A 102 -5.34 26.53 8.46
N VAL A 103 -5.33 25.21 8.22
CA VAL A 103 -4.71 24.59 7.04
C VAL A 103 -5.32 25.12 5.75
N ASP A 104 -6.65 25.16 5.65
CA ASP A 104 -7.35 25.69 4.48
C ASP A 104 -6.99 27.17 4.24
N SER A 105 -6.84 27.97 5.31
CA SER A 105 -6.45 29.37 5.21
C SER A 105 -5.04 29.55 4.63
N ILE A 106 -4.08 28.77 5.10
CA ILE A 106 -2.69 28.79 4.60
C ILE A 106 -2.64 28.30 3.16
N GLN A 107 -3.39 27.23 2.83
CA GLN A 107 -3.50 26.74 1.45
C GLN A 107 -4.11 27.78 0.51
N ALA A 108 -5.11 28.55 0.96
CA ALA A 108 -5.71 29.62 0.18
C ALA A 108 -4.72 30.77 -0.06
N LYS A 109 -3.94 31.16 0.95
CA LYS A 109 -2.83 32.13 0.81
C LYS A 109 -1.80 31.62 -0.21
N LEU A 110 -1.36 30.36 -0.08
CA LEU A 110 -0.33 29.76 -0.95
C LEU A 110 -0.75 29.69 -2.42
N LYS A 111 -2.04 29.48 -2.71
CA LYS A 111 -2.58 29.52 -4.08
C LYS A 111 -2.58 30.92 -4.70
N LYS A 112 -2.74 31.96 -3.87
CA LYS A 112 -2.78 33.37 -4.30
C LYS A 112 -1.38 33.97 -4.42
N THR A 113 -0.41 33.51 -3.63
CA THR A 113 0.97 33.98 -3.65
C THR A 113 1.71 33.45 -4.88
N LYS A 114 2.26 34.36 -5.70
CA LYS A 114 3.11 34.02 -6.86
C LYS A 114 4.61 34.10 -6.58
N ASP A 115 4.98 34.81 -5.51
CA ASP A 115 6.36 35.00 -5.05
C ASP A 115 6.92 33.70 -4.43
N PRO A 116 8.02 33.13 -4.95
CA PRO A 116 8.65 31.92 -4.44
C PRO A 116 9.06 31.99 -2.96
N GLU A 117 9.56 33.13 -2.49
CA GLU A 117 10.03 33.27 -1.10
C GLU A 117 8.85 33.24 -0.13
N LYS A 118 7.78 33.98 -0.44
CA LYS A 118 6.54 33.94 0.34
C LYS A 118 5.84 32.58 0.25
N GLN A 119 5.96 31.86 -0.86
CA GLN A 119 5.44 30.48 -0.95
C GLN A 119 6.20 29.56 0.00
N LYS A 120 7.53 29.69 0.09
CA LYS A 120 8.36 28.91 1.02
C LYS A 120 8.02 29.24 2.47
N GLU A 121 7.83 30.52 2.80
CA GLU A 121 7.40 30.95 4.13
C GLU A 121 6.05 30.32 4.53
N LEU A 122 5.05 30.39 3.67
CA LEU A 122 3.73 29.78 3.90
C LEU A 122 3.80 28.25 4.03
N GLN A 123 4.71 27.59 3.31
CA GLN A 123 4.97 26.16 3.50
C GLN A 123 5.59 25.87 4.86
N MET A 124 6.52 26.71 5.33
CA MET A 124 7.11 26.59 6.66
C MET A 124 6.08 26.86 7.76
N GLU A 125 5.21 27.86 7.60
CA GLU A 125 4.09 28.15 8.50
C GLU A 125 3.15 26.93 8.61
N MET A 126 2.81 26.30 7.48
CA MET A 126 1.99 25.08 7.48
C MET A 126 2.67 23.92 8.23
N MET A 127 4.00 23.78 8.09
CA MET A 127 4.75 22.76 8.82
C MET A 127 4.85 23.06 10.32
N LYS A 128 5.06 24.33 10.71
CA LYS A 128 5.04 24.76 12.12
C LYS A 128 3.68 24.50 12.76
N LEU A 129 2.59 24.80 12.05
CA LEU A 129 1.25 24.50 12.52
C LEU A 129 1.07 22.99 12.79
N TYR A 130 1.56 22.12 11.90
CA TYR A 130 1.53 20.68 12.17
C TYR A 130 2.36 20.30 13.41
N GLN A 131 3.52 20.90 13.61
CA GLN A 131 4.39 20.65 14.76
C GLN A 131 3.74 21.11 16.09
N GLU A 132 3.18 22.31 16.13
CA GLU A 132 2.49 22.87 17.31
C GLU A 132 1.33 21.97 17.76
N HIS A 133 0.61 21.37 16.80
CA HIS A 133 -0.48 20.44 17.09
C HIS A 133 -0.03 18.97 17.26
N ASN A 134 1.28 18.73 17.32
CA ASN A 134 1.87 17.38 17.47
C ASN A 134 1.36 16.41 16.39
N ILE A 135 1.33 16.89 15.14
CA ILE A 135 0.92 16.17 13.95
C ILE A 135 2.18 15.92 13.11
N ASN A 136 2.54 14.66 12.90
CA ASN A 136 3.63 14.29 12.01
C ASN A 136 3.06 13.75 10.68
N PRO A 137 3.10 14.54 9.58
CA PRO A 137 2.57 14.12 8.28
C PRO A 137 3.38 12.98 7.63
N LEU A 138 4.66 12.81 7.98
CA LEU A 138 5.54 11.78 7.39
C LEU A 138 5.40 10.42 8.06
N ALA A 139 5.05 10.38 9.35
CA ALA A 139 4.99 9.15 10.14
C ALA A 139 3.89 8.16 9.70
N MET A 140 3.02 8.52 8.76
CA MET A 140 1.79 7.75 8.47
C MET A 140 1.61 7.32 7.01
N GLY A 141 2.34 7.90 6.06
CA GLY A 141 2.08 7.73 4.62
C GLY A 141 2.85 6.61 3.92
N CYS A 142 4.11 6.38 4.29
CA CYS A 142 5.00 5.45 3.57
C CYS A 142 5.15 4.07 4.24
N LEU A 143 4.78 3.95 5.51
CA LEU A 143 4.99 2.73 6.29
C LEU A 143 4.39 1.45 5.68
N PRO A 144 3.17 1.46 5.07
CA PRO A 144 2.64 0.25 4.43
C PRO A 144 3.53 -0.23 3.27
N MET A 145 4.15 0.69 2.54
CA MET A 145 5.00 0.39 1.40
C MET A 145 6.33 -0.21 1.83
N LEU A 146 6.92 0.31 2.91
CA LEU A 146 8.18 -0.22 3.47
C LEU A 146 8.04 -1.66 3.95
N ILE A 147 6.88 -2.04 4.47
CA ILE A 147 6.62 -3.42 4.93
C ILE A 147 6.28 -4.32 3.75
N GLN A 148 5.57 -3.80 2.75
CA GLN A 148 5.16 -4.58 1.59
C GLN A 148 6.33 -4.94 0.68
N PHE A 149 7.32 -4.05 0.52
CA PHE A 149 8.41 -4.21 -0.42
C PHE A 149 9.28 -5.46 -0.15
N PRO A 150 9.77 -5.71 1.08
CA PRO A 150 10.49 -6.96 1.39
C PRO A 150 9.67 -8.22 1.13
N ILE A 151 8.37 -8.20 1.45
CA ILE A 151 7.51 -9.39 1.25
C ILE A 151 7.36 -9.71 -0.24
N VAL A 152 7.16 -8.70 -1.10
CA VAL A 152 7.05 -8.90 -2.56
C VAL A 152 8.37 -9.41 -3.13
N ILE A 153 9.50 -8.87 -2.69
CA ILE A 153 10.84 -9.33 -3.11
C ILE A 153 11.06 -10.78 -2.70
N GLY A 154 10.77 -11.12 -1.44
CA GLY A 154 10.90 -12.49 -0.92
C GLY A 154 10.09 -13.48 -1.75
N PHE A 155 8.80 -13.20 -2.00
CA PHE A 155 7.95 -14.02 -2.86
C PHE A 155 8.51 -14.13 -4.29
N TYR A 156 8.82 -13.00 -4.93
CA TYR A 156 9.32 -12.97 -6.31
C TYR A 156 10.56 -13.85 -6.51
N TYR A 157 11.55 -13.67 -5.64
CA TYR A 157 12.78 -14.43 -5.75
C TYR A 157 12.59 -15.88 -5.32
N ALA A 158 11.78 -16.18 -4.30
CA ALA A 158 11.49 -17.56 -3.89
C ALA A 158 10.87 -18.39 -5.03
N ILE A 159 9.93 -17.78 -5.78
CA ILE A 159 9.29 -18.42 -6.94
C ILE A 159 10.32 -18.63 -8.06
N ARG A 160 11.12 -17.60 -8.38
CA ARG A 160 12.10 -17.64 -9.47
C ARG A 160 13.29 -18.55 -9.19
N SER A 161 13.72 -18.67 -7.93
CA SER A 161 14.85 -19.50 -7.51
C SER A 161 14.47 -20.94 -7.21
N THR A 162 13.16 -21.27 -7.20
CA THR A 162 12.66 -22.62 -6.95
C THR A 162 11.99 -23.19 -8.20
N PRO A 163 12.70 -24.02 -9.00
CA PRO A 163 12.17 -24.54 -10.26
C PRO A 163 10.85 -25.30 -10.11
N GLU A 164 10.70 -26.08 -9.03
CA GLU A 164 9.48 -26.83 -8.72
C GLU A 164 8.25 -25.92 -8.54
N ILE A 165 8.43 -24.72 -7.99
CA ILE A 165 7.34 -23.74 -7.83
C ILE A 165 7.06 -23.08 -9.18
N ALA A 166 8.11 -22.66 -9.89
CA ALA A 166 7.99 -21.94 -11.15
C ALA A 166 7.30 -22.76 -12.26
N SER A 167 7.56 -24.08 -12.31
CA SER A 167 6.97 -24.98 -13.31
C SER A 167 5.59 -25.51 -12.93
N HIS A 168 5.14 -25.32 -11.69
CA HIS A 168 3.88 -25.86 -11.22
C HIS A 168 2.69 -25.11 -11.82
N SER A 169 1.71 -25.88 -12.30
CA SER A 169 0.44 -25.35 -12.80
C SER A 169 -0.57 -25.31 -11.66
N PHE A 170 -1.30 -24.21 -11.55
CA PHE A 170 -2.39 -24.06 -10.59
C PHE A 170 -3.62 -23.53 -11.30
N LEU A 171 -4.74 -24.23 -11.17
CA LEU A 171 -5.95 -23.99 -11.95
C LEU A 171 -5.64 -24.04 -13.47
N TRP A 172 -5.71 -22.91 -14.18
CA TRP A 172 -5.47 -22.81 -15.63
C TRP A 172 -4.12 -22.16 -16.01
N PHE A 173 -3.30 -21.77 -15.03
CA PHE A 173 -2.09 -20.97 -15.26
C PHE A 173 -0.85 -21.59 -14.61
N SER A 174 0.34 -21.27 -15.13
CA SER A 174 1.62 -21.67 -14.53
C SER A 174 2.12 -20.59 -13.57
N LEU A 175 2.52 -20.99 -12.36
CA LEU A 175 2.91 -20.06 -11.30
C LEU A 175 4.12 -19.18 -11.66
N GLY A 176 5.07 -19.72 -12.43
CA GLY A 176 6.29 -19.03 -12.84
C GLY A 176 6.18 -18.16 -14.10
N GLN A 177 5.06 -18.23 -14.83
CA GLN A 177 4.82 -17.46 -16.07
C GLN A 177 3.79 -16.37 -15.82
N SER A 178 3.80 -15.29 -16.62
CA SER A 178 2.74 -14.29 -16.54
C SER A 178 1.42 -14.82 -17.10
N ASP A 179 0.31 -14.40 -16.50
CA ASP A 179 -1.04 -14.75 -16.97
C ASP A 179 -1.96 -13.53 -16.91
N ILE A 180 -2.70 -13.30 -17.99
CA ILE A 180 -3.56 -12.12 -18.14
C ILE A 180 -4.75 -12.18 -17.19
N LEU A 181 -5.42 -13.34 -17.08
CA LEU A 181 -6.64 -13.46 -16.28
C LEU A 181 -6.34 -13.33 -14.80
N VAL A 182 -5.26 -13.94 -14.31
CA VAL A 182 -4.84 -13.79 -12.91
C VAL A 182 -4.44 -12.33 -12.63
N SER A 183 -3.73 -11.68 -13.55
CA SER A 183 -3.36 -10.27 -13.42
C SER A 183 -4.55 -9.32 -13.36
N LEU A 184 -5.55 -9.53 -14.23
CA LEU A 184 -6.80 -8.76 -14.22
C LEU A 184 -7.58 -9.01 -12.92
N SER A 185 -7.60 -10.24 -12.42
CA SER A 185 -8.27 -10.57 -11.15
C SER A 185 -7.62 -9.84 -9.97
N ALA A 186 -6.29 -9.80 -9.91
CA ALA A 186 -5.55 -9.06 -8.89
C ALA A 186 -5.87 -7.56 -8.96
N GLY A 187 -5.84 -7.00 -10.17
CA GLY A 187 -6.25 -5.63 -10.44
C GLY A 187 -7.66 -5.29 -9.95
N ALA A 188 -8.63 -6.13 -10.31
CA ALA A 188 -10.03 -5.98 -9.89
C ALA A 188 -10.17 -6.06 -8.37
N MET A 189 -9.45 -6.99 -7.73
CA MET A 189 -9.45 -7.12 -6.27
C MET A 189 -8.85 -5.88 -5.58
N TYR A 190 -7.75 -5.33 -6.10
CA TYR A 190 -7.18 -4.08 -5.58
C TYR A 190 -8.08 -2.87 -5.83
N PHE A 191 -8.84 -2.86 -6.93
CA PHE A 191 -9.86 -1.84 -7.16
C PHE A 191 -10.98 -1.90 -6.13
N ILE A 192 -11.52 -3.09 -5.87
CA ILE A 192 -12.52 -3.32 -4.82
C ILE A 192 -11.97 -2.88 -3.46
N GLN A 193 -10.75 -3.28 -3.13
CA GLN A 193 -10.10 -2.90 -1.87
C GLN A 193 -9.99 -1.39 -1.72
N ALA A 194 -9.50 -0.69 -2.76
CA ALA A 194 -9.33 0.75 -2.73
C ALA A 194 -10.67 1.49 -2.65
N TYR A 195 -11.68 0.99 -3.37
CA TYR A 195 -13.04 1.52 -3.36
C TYR A 195 -13.67 1.39 -1.98
N VAL A 196 -13.61 0.20 -1.37
CA VAL A 196 -14.13 -0.05 -0.02
C VAL A 196 -13.42 0.83 1.00
N ALA A 197 -12.09 0.88 0.96
CA ALA A 197 -11.30 1.71 1.85
C ALA A 197 -11.68 3.20 1.74
N GLN A 198 -11.87 3.71 0.51
CA GLN A 198 -12.32 5.08 0.30
C GLN A 198 -13.73 5.33 0.84
N LYS A 199 -14.69 4.43 0.57
CA LYS A 199 -16.08 4.57 1.04
C LYS A 199 -16.18 4.54 2.55
N LEU A 200 -15.50 3.62 3.21
CA LEU A 200 -15.47 3.54 4.67
C LEU A 200 -14.74 4.74 5.29
N SER A 201 -13.62 5.15 4.69
CA SER A 201 -12.90 6.35 5.12
C SER A 201 -13.81 7.57 5.04
N ALA A 202 -14.51 7.79 3.92
CA ALA A 202 -15.46 8.90 3.77
C ALA A 202 -16.63 8.81 4.77
N LYS A 203 -17.18 7.61 5.00
CA LYS A 203 -18.29 7.39 5.95
C LYS A 203 -17.91 7.70 7.40
N TYR A 204 -16.69 7.34 7.80
CA TYR A 204 -16.22 7.47 9.19
C TYR A 204 -15.17 8.58 9.37
N SER A 205 -14.96 9.45 8.38
CA SER A 205 -13.99 10.56 8.48
C SER A 205 -14.54 11.64 9.40
N ALA A 206 -13.69 12.14 10.30
CA ALA A 206 -13.97 13.34 11.09
C ALA A 206 -13.63 14.64 10.32
N VAL A 207 -12.90 14.53 9.21
CA VAL A 207 -12.47 15.67 8.38
C VAL A 207 -13.49 15.89 7.27
N PRO A 208 -14.16 17.06 7.20
CA PRO A 208 -14.94 17.46 6.04
C PRO A 208 -14.04 17.49 4.80
N GLN A 209 -14.37 16.77 3.73
CA GLN A 209 -13.54 16.81 2.53
C GLN A 209 -13.91 18.02 1.66
N ASN A 210 -12.92 18.82 1.26
CA ASN A 210 -13.15 19.77 0.18
C ASN A 210 -13.28 19.01 -1.16
N PRO A 211 -14.03 19.54 -2.15
CA PRO A 211 -14.28 18.83 -3.41
C PRO A 211 -13.01 18.45 -4.18
N ALA A 212 -11.97 19.28 -4.12
CA ALA A 212 -10.70 19.04 -4.81
C ALA A 212 -9.90 17.86 -4.21
N ALA A 213 -9.86 17.75 -2.88
CA ALA A 213 -9.24 16.64 -2.17
C ALA A 213 -10.02 15.34 -2.42
N GLN A 214 -11.36 15.41 -2.42
CA GLN A 214 -12.20 14.26 -2.73
C GLN A 214 -11.97 13.77 -4.17
N GLN A 215 -11.85 14.68 -5.14
CA GLN A 215 -11.54 14.32 -6.53
C GLN A 215 -10.16 13.65 -6.64
N SER A 216 -9.15 14.18 -5.94
CA SER A 216 -7.80 13.61 -5.94
C SER A 216 -7.79 12.20 -5.33
N ALA A 217 -8.53 11.99 -4.24
CA ALA A 217 -8.71 10.68 -3.63
C ALA A 217 -9.44 9.69 -4.57
N LYS A 218 -10.48 10.15 -5.29
CA LYS A 218 -11.21 9.32 -6.28
C LYS A 218 -10.29 8.87 -7.41
N LEU A 219 -9.46 9.78 -7.96
CA LEU A 219 -8.48 9.40 -8.99
C LEU A 219 -7.50 8.35 -8.49
N MET A 220 -7.06 8.44 -7.24
CA MET A 220 -6.14 7.46 -6.65
C MET A 220 -6.74 6.05 -6.58
N VAL A 221 -8.04 5.93 -6.33
CA VAL A 221 -8.76 4.63 -6.33
C VAL A 221 -8.78 3.98 -7.71
N PHE A 222 -8.71 4.74 -8.80
CA PHE A 222 -8.65 4.18 -10.16
C PHE A 222 -7.22 3.96 -10.64
N ILE A 223 -6.32 4.91 -10.40
CA ILE A 223 -4.95 4.87 -10.93
C ILE A 223 -4.16 3.72 -10.30
N PHE A 224 -4.23 3.54 -8.98
CA PHE A 224 -3.40 2.55 -8.28
C PHE A 224 -3.72 1.10 -8.71
N PRO A 225 -4.99 0.67 -8.80
CA PRO A 225 -5.31 -0.67 -9.31
C PRO A 225 -4.91 -0.87 -10.77
N VAL A 226 -5.12 0.11 -11.65
CA VAL A 226 -4.69 0.00 -13.06
C VAL A 226 -3.18 -0.19 -13.16
N MET A 227 -2.40 0.58 -12.39
CA MET A 227 -0.96 0.41 -12.30
C MET A 227 -0.58 -0.99 -11.80
N MET A 228 -1.23 -1.47 -10.74
CA MET A 228 -0.99 -2.82 -10.21
C MET A 228 -1.34 -3.92 -11.22
N THR A 229 -2.38 -3.74 -12.03
CA THR A 229 -2.72 -4.66 -13.13
C THR A 229 -1.63 -4.67 -14.19
N ILE A 230 -1.16 -3.51 -14.64
CA ILE A 230 -0.09 -3.42 -15.65
C ILE A 230 1.18 -4.08 -15.12
N PHE A 231 1.53 -3.83 -13.86
CA PHE A 231 2.67 -4.50 -13.21
C PHE A 231 2.48 -6.01 -13.14
N SER A 232 1.28 -6.47 -12.78
CA SER A 232 0.92 -7.89 -12.70
C SER A 232 1.12 -8.63 -14.01
N LEU A 233 0.85 -7.99 -15.15
CA LEU A 233 1.04 -8.57 -16.47
C LEU A 233 2.53 -8.84 -16.82
N ASN A 234 3.47 -8.25 -16.09
CA ASN A 234 4.90 -8.32 -16.34
C ASN A 234 5.67 -9.19 -15.32
N VAL A 235 4.96 -9.87 -14.41
CA VAL A 235 5.56 -10.72 -13.38
C VAL A 235 4.95 -12.13 -13.39
N PRO A 236 5.60 -13.14 -12.76
CA PRO A 236 5.03 -14.48 -12.63
C PRO A 236 3.65 -14.48 -11.97
N ALA A 237 2.71 -15.29 -12.45
CA ALA A 237 1.30 -15.35 -12.03
C ALA A 237 1.11 -15.67 -10.53
N ALA A 238 2.11 -16.28 -9.90
CA ALA A 238 2.15 -16.43 -8.46
C ALA A 238 2.12 -15.09 -7.68
N LEU A 239 2.68 -14.00 -8.23
CA LEU A 239 2.59 -12.67 -7.61
C LEU A 239 1.18 -12.07 -7.68
N PRO A 240 0.52 -12.05 -8.84
CA PRO A 240 -0.91 -11.71 -8.94
C PRO A 240 -1.81 -12.56 -8.05
N LEU A 241 -1.54 -13.87 -7.90
CA LEU A 241 -2.27 -14.73 -6.96
C LEU A 241 -2.07 -14.29 -5.50
N TYR A 242 -0.82 -14.02 -5.10
CA TYR A 242 -0.48 -13.43 -3.80
C TYR A 242 -1.23 -12.12 -3.58
N TRP A 243 -1.22 -11.22 -4.56
CA TRP A 243 -1.86 -9.92 -4.51
C TRP A 243 -3.38 -10.00 -4.41
N PHE A 244 -4.01 -10.89 -5.17
CA PHE A 244 -5.43 -11.16 -5.07
C PHE A 244 -5.81 -11.58 -3.64
N THR A 245 -5.14 -12.60 -3.11
CA THR A 245 -5.38 -13.12 -1.76
C THR A 245 -5.15 -12.06 -0.69
N SER A 246 -4.07 -11.30 -0.84
CA SER A 246 -3.74 -10.16 0.01
C SER A 246 -4.81 -9.07 -0.05
N GLY A 247 -5.31 -8.73 -1.23
CA GLY A 247 -6.36 -7.73 -1.43
C GLY A 247 -7.67 -8.12 -0.75
N LEU A 248 -8.04 -9.40 -0.81
CA LEU A 248 -9.19 -9.94 -0.08
C LEU A 248 -9.02 -9.77 1.44
N PHE A 249 -7.89 -10.22 1.98
CA PHE A 249 -7.58 -10.09 3.41
C PHE A 249 -7.61 -8.63 3.86
N LEU A 250 -6.94 -7.73 3.12
CA LEU A 250 -6.87 -6.31 3.44
C LEU A 250 -8.25 -5.64 3.39
N THR A 251 -9.13 -6.06 2.48
CA THR A 251 -10.50 -5.55 2.39
C THR A 251 -11.28 -5.91 3.65
N VAL A 252 -11.26 -7.19 4.05
CA VAL A 252 -11.92 -7.66 5.27
C VAL A 252 -11.33 -6.98 6.50
N GLN A 253 -10.00 -6.91 6.60
CA GLN A 253 -9.29 -6.23 7.67
C GLN A 253 -9.72 -4.75 7.78
N ASN A 254 -9.78 -4.02 6.67
CA ASN A 254 -10.17 -2.61 6.66
C ASN A 254 -11.62 -2.42 7.17
N ILE A 255 -12.54 -3.27 6.69
CA ILE A 255 -13.94 -3.29 7.14
C ILE A 255 -14.01 -3.48 8.66
N VAL A 256 -13.35 -4.52 9.19
CA VAL A 256 -13.36 -4.84 10.62
C VAL A 256 -12.76 -3.70 11.46
N LEU A 257 -11.62 -3.14 11.06
CA LEU A 257 -10.96 -2.07 11.82
C LEU A 257 -11.80 -0.79 11.88
N GLN A 258 -12.40 -0.39 10.74
CA GLN A 258 -13.26 0.78 10.68
C GLN A 258 -14.53 0.61 11.53
N MET A 259 -15.18 -0.55 11.44
CA MET A 259 -16.38 -0.84 12.24
C MET A 259 -16.08 -0.88 13.75
N THR A 260 -14.98 -1.53 14.14
CA THR A 260 -14.60 -1.66 15.55
C THR A 260 -14.31 -0.30 16.16
N HIS A 261 -13.48 0.51 15.49
CA HIS A 261 -13.14 1.84 15.96
C HIS A 261 -14.36 2.77 16.09
N HIS A 262 -15.29 2.73 15.13
CA HIS A 262 -16.52 3.51 15.20
C HIS A 262 -17.41 3.09 16.39
N LYS A 263 -17.58 1.78 16.62
CA LYS A 263 -18.33 1.27 17.79
C LYS A 263 -17.70 1.72 19.11
N THR A 264 -16.38 1.63 19.25
CA THR A 264 -15.66 2.10 20.45
C THR A 264 -15.91 3.58 20.70
N LYS A 265 -15.81 4.44 19.66
CA LYS A 265 -16.08 5.88 19.79
C LYS A 265 -17.51 6.20 20.20
N LYS A 266 -18.49 5.53 19.59
CA LYS A 266 -19.91 5.71 19.95
C LYS A 266 -20.17 5.34 21.41
N THR A 267 -19.55 4.25 21.88
CA THR A 267 -19.70 3.79 23.27
C THR A 267 -19.07 4.77 24.27
N ALA A 268 -17.89 5.30 23.95
CA ALA A 268 -17.25 6.33 24.76
C ALA A 268 -18.12 7.60 24.88
N ALA A 269 -18.71 8.08 23.78
CA ALA A 269 -19.59 9.24 23.81
C ALA A 269 -20.88 9.05 24.62
N LEU A 270 -21.37 7.82 24.76
CA LEU A 270 -22.56 7.49 25.56
C LEU A 270 -22.26 7.30 27.05
N THR A 271 -20.98 7.15 27.41
CA THR A 271 -20.54 6.91 28.79
C THR A 271 -19.92 8.15 29.45
N GLU A 272 -19.74 9.24 28.69
CA GLU A 272 -19.39 10.54 29.27
C GLU A 272 -20.59 11.11 30.06
N PRO A 273 -20.41 11.46 31.34
CA PRO A 273 -21.48 12.08 32.12
C PRO A 273 -21.86 13.41 31.48
N VAL A 274 -23.17 13.61 31.25
CA VAL A 274 -23.73 14.88 30.81
C VAL A 274 -23.33 15.94 31.84
N LYS A 275 -22.42 16.84 31.46
CA LYS A 275 -22.01 17.99 32.27
C LYS A 275 -23.01 19.12 32.13
#